data_AF-A0A7S2PAX8-F1
#
_entry.id   AF-A0A7S2PAX8-F1
#
_cell.length_a   1.000
_cell.length_b   1.000
_cell.length_c   1.000
_cell.angle_alpha   90.00
_cell.angle_beta   90.00
_cell.angle_gamma   90.00
#
_symmetry.space_group_name_H-M   'P 1'
#
loop_
_entity.id
_entity.type
_entity.pdbx_description
1 polymer ?
#
loop_
_entity_poly.entity_id
_entity_poly.type
_entity_poly.pdbx_seq_one_letter_code
_entity_poly.pdbx_strand_id
1 'polypeptide(L)'
;FEAEIDTTGASAGNDLSTRQNYFVLHSSLDLVEKSSWTTNNMYLRVVDKVNHQQVSTFLTAGNVKFMLLHGGKGEEVVKNFFNEVYGYFVKLSMNPFYNYDTPIASKAFDARVRAAARAYLS
;
A
#
# COMPACT_ATOMS: atom_id res chain seq x y z
N PHE A 1 8.96 -1.51 0.80
CA PHE A 1 8.74 -1.27 -0.65
C PHE A 1 7.82 -0.10 -0.75
N GLU A 2 8.17 0.87 -1.58
CA GLU A 2 7.44 2.14 -1.69
C GLU A 2 7.32 2.46 -3.18
N ALA A 3 6.14 2.87 -3.61
CA ALA A 3 5.88 3.21 -5.00
C ALA A 3 4.86 4.34 -5.06
N GLU A 4 5.26 5.46 -5.66
CA GLU A 4 4.34 6.51 -6.07
C GLU A 4 3.78 6.18 -7.45
N ILE A 5 2.46 6.16 -7.57
CA ILE A 5 1.75 5.94 -8.83
C ILE A 5 1.05 7.24 -9.19
N ASP A 6 1.64 8.00 -10.09
CA ASP A 6 0.98 9.15 -10.70
C ASP A 6 0.19 8.69 -11.92
N THR A 7 -1.14 8.80 -11.84
CA THR A 7 -2.05 8.44 -12.94
C THR A 7 -2.19 9.57 -13.97
N THR A 8 -1.76 10.79 -13.63
CA THR A 8 -2.03 11.99 -14.44
C THR A 8 -0.84 12.53 -15.21
N GLY A 9 0.30 11.84 -15.18
CA GLY A 9 1.50 12.30 -15.89
C GLY A 9 1.97 13.68 -15.40
N ALA A 10 1.57 14.08 -14.19
CA ALA A 10 2.08 15.28 -13.57
C ALA A 10 3.57 15.06 -13.32
N SER A 11 4.34 16.00 -13.84
CA SER A 11 5.79 16.16 -13.67
C SER A 11 6.22 15.81 -12.25
N ALA A 12 7.24 14.95 -12.15
CA ALA A 12 8.04 14.62 -10.96
C ALA A 12 7.54 15.34 -9.69
N GLY A 13 6.78 14.61 -8.87
CA GLY A 13 6.19 15.13 -7.65
C GLY A 13 7.16 16.01 -6.89
N ASN A 14 6.70 17.20 -6.52
CA ASN A 14 7.46 18.16 -5.74
C ASN A 14 7.98 17.44 -4.48
N ASP A 15 9.28 17.45 -4.17
CA ASP A 15 9.86 16.71 -3.02
C ASP A 15 9.08 16.91 -1.71
N LEU A 16 8.47 18.09 -1.57
CA LEU A 16 7.59 18.44 -0.46
C LEU A 16 6.33 17.56 -0.39
N SER A 17 5.66 17.30 -1.52
CA SER A 17 4.47 16.46 -1.58
C SER A 17 4.78 15.01 -1.23
N THR A 18 5.91 14.48 -1.72
CA THR A 18 6.39 13.14 -1.36
C THR A 18 6.64 13.06 0.15
N ARG A 19 7.37 14.01 0.74
CA ARG A 19 7.61 14.08 2.19
C ARG A 19 6.31 14.18 2.99
N GLN A 20 5.34 14.95 2.50
CA GLN A 20 4.03 15.06 3.12
C GLN A 20 3.28 13.71 3.09
N ASN A 21 3.29 13.01 1.96
CA ASN A 21 2.67 11.70 1.82
C ASN A 21 3.30 10.69 2.80
N TYR A 22 4.63 10.69 2.92
CA TYR A 22 5.35 9.89 3.91
C TYR A 22 4.94 10.22 5.34
N PHE A 23 4.85 11.51 5.67
CA PHE A 23 4.45 11.96 6.99
C PHE A 23 3.04 11.45 7.35
N VAL A 24 2.08 11.58 6.43
CA VAL A 24 0.71 11.10 6.63
C VAL A 24 0.71 9.58 6.86
N LEU A 25 1.32 8.81 5.96
CA LEU A 25 1.39 7.34 6.09
C LEU A 25 2.02 6.90 7.40
N HIS A 26 3.13 7.54 7.80
CA HIS A 26 3.83 7.20 9.03
C HIS A 26 2.99 7.54 10.27
N SER A 27 2.31 8.69 10.27
CA SER A 27 1.43 9.09 11.38
C SER A 27 0.23 8.15 11.58
N SER A 28 -0.23 7.49 10.52
CA SER A 28 -1.35 6.55 10.59
C SER A 28 -0.97 5.15 11.10
N LEU A 29 0.31 4.85 11.36
CA LEU A 29 0.74 3.52 11.82
C LEU A 29 0.10 3.12 13.15
N ASP A 30 0.01 4.04 14.11
CA ASP A 30 -0.60 3.78 15.42
C ASP A 30 -2.09 3.42 15.28
N LEU A 31 -2.78 4.06 14.33
CA LEU A 31 -4.18 3.77 14.02
C LEU A 31 -4.36 2.39 13.37
N VAL A 32 -3.43 1.99 12.50
CA VAL A 32 -3.40 0.63 11.92
C VAL A 32 -3.27 -0.41 13.03
N GLU A 33 -2.35 -0.20 13.97
CA GLU A 33 -2.15 -1.13 15.07
C GLU A 33 -3.40 -1.23 15.93
N LYS A 34 -3.99 -0.10 16.31
CA LYS A 34 -5.27 -0.09 17.04
C LYS A 34 -6.37 -0.83 16.29
N SER A 35 -6.49 -0.63 14.97
CA SER A 35 -7.50 -1.30 14.15
C SER A 35 -7.28 -2.81 14.07
N SER A 36 -6.03 -3.27 14.03
CA SER A 36 -5.70 -4.70 13.97
C SER A 36 -6.24 -5.50 15.18
N TRP A 37 -6.37 -4.85 16.34
CA TRP A 37 -6.95 -5.47 17.54
C TRP A 37 -8.47 -5.60 17.53
N THR A 38 -9.15 -4.98 16.55
CA THR A 38 -10.62 -4.92 16.49
C THR A 38 -11.26 -5.87 15.49
N THR A 39 -10.48 -6.38 14.54
CA THR A 39 -11.00 -7.19 13.41
C THR A 39 -10.01 -8.28 13.04
N ASN A 40 -10.54 -9.45 12.66
CA ASN A 40 -9.74 -10.56 12.12
C ASN A 40 -9.61 -10.50 10.59
N ASN A 41 -10.22 -9.51 9.94
CA ASN A 41 -10.12 -9.34 8.49
C ASN A 41 -8.75 -8.76 8.12
N MET A 42 -8.13 -9.29 7.06
CA MET A 42 -6.89 -8.73 6.53
C MET A 42 -7.08 -7.30 6.01
N TYR A 43 -8.22 -7.01 5.37
CA TYR A 43 -8.50 -5.66 4.90
C TYR A 43 -9.14 -4.82 6.02
N LEU A 44 -8.42 -3.79 6.48
CA LEU A 44 -8.83 -2.89 7.56
C LEU A 44 -9.61 -1.67 7.07
N ARG A 45 -9.86 -1.56 5.76
CA ARG A 45 -10.51 -0.41 5.12
C ARG A 45 -9.71 0.88 5.37
N VAL A 46 -10.41 2.01 5.34
CA VAL A 46 -9.85 3.33 5.65
C VAL A 46 -9.63 3.43 7.15
N VAL A 47 -8.36 3.45 7.57
CA VAL A 47 -7.94 3.57 8.96
C VAL A 47 -7.75 5.03 9.40
N ASP A 48 -7.49 5.92 8.44
CA ASP A 48 -7.23 7.33 8.70
C ASP A 48 -7.68 8.20 7.52
N LYS A 49 -8.04 9.45 7.81
CA LYS A 49 -8.45 10.46 6.83
C LYS A 49 -7.80 11.79 7.18
N VAL A 50 -6.92 12.26 6.29
CA VAL A 50 -6.24 13.54 6.42
C VAL A 50 -6.60 14.41 5.22
N ASN A 51 -7.35 15.47 5.46
CA ASN A 51 -7.90 16.35 4.42
C ASN A 51 -8.74 15.56 3.39
N HIS A 52 -8.29 15.54 2.13
CA HIS A 52 -8.92 14.79 1.03
C HIS A 52 -8.26 13.43 0.76
N GLN A 53 -7.23 13.07 1.54
CA GLN A 53 -6.53 11.80 1.40
C GLN A 53 -7.05 10.80 2.44
N GLN A 54 -7.20 9.56 2.02
CA GLN A 54 -7.62 8.44 2.85
C GLN A 54 -6.48 7.43 2.88
N VAL A 55 -6.22 6.88 4.07
CA VAL A 55 -5.26 5.81 4.26
C VAL A 55 -6.03 4.51 4.42
N SER A 56 -5.95 3.67 3.41
CA SER A 56 -6.49 2.31 3.47
C SER A 56 -5.38 1.31 3.80
N THR A 57 -5.70 0.31 4.62
CA THR A 57 -4.70 -0.67 5.06
C THR A 57 -5.16 -2.11 4.85
N PHE A 58 -4.21 -2.95 4.44
CA PHE A 58 -4.33 -4.39 4.39
C PHE A 58 -3.23 -5.03 5.23
N LEU A 59 -3.63 -5.72 6.30
CA LEU A 59 -2.75 -6.43 7.21
C LEU A 59 -2.72 -7.91 6.84
N THR A 60 -1.54 -8.39 6.47
CA THR A 60 -1.34 -9.81 6.13
C THR A 60 -1.27 -10.68 7.40
N ALA A 61 -1.49 -11.99 7.25
CA ALA A 61 -1.32 -12.95 8.35
C ALA A 61 0.12 -13.00 8.91
N GLY A 62 1.11 -12.54 8.13
CA GLY A 62 2.50 -12.41 8.57
C GLY A 62 2.82 -11.08 9.27
N ASN A 63 1.80 -10.33 9.71
CA ASN A 63 1.92 -9.01 10.32
C ASN A 63 2.61 -7.95 9.43
N VAL A 64 2.61 -8.15 8.11
CA VAL A 64 3.06 -7.14 7.14
C VAL A 64 1.90 -6.21 6.81
N LYS A 65 2.13 -4.90 6.95
CA LYS A 65 1.15 -3.82 6.74
C LYS A 65 1.31 -3.25 5.33
N PHE A 66 0.31 -3.41 4.48
CA PHE A 66 0.21 -2.68 3.21
C PHE A 66 -0.66 -1.46 3.42
N MET A 67 -0.09 -0.27 3.20
CA MET A 67 -0.78 1.01 3.38
C MET A 67 -0.86 1.72 2.04
N LEU A 68 -2.03 2.26 1.71
CA LEU A 68 -2.28 3.00 0.48
C LEU A 68 -2.90 4.35 0.83
N LEU A 69 -2.23 5.42 0.40
CA LEU A 69 -2.75 6.78 0.44
C LEU A 69 -3.49 7.07 -0.87
N HIS A 70 -4.76 7.44 -0.81
CA HIS A 70 -5.57 7.69 -2.01
C HIS A 70 -6.68 8.74 -1.80
N GLY A 71 -7.13 9.38 -2.88
CA GLY A 71 -8.19 10.41 -2.85
C GLY A 71 -9.63 9.88 -2.80
N GLY A 72 -9.90 8.81 -2.07
CA GLY A 72 -11.26 8.23 -1.94
C GLY A 72 -11.73 7.32 -3.09
N LYS A 73 -10.89 6.38 -3.54
CA LYS A 73 -11.28 5.28 -4.44
C LYS A 73 -12.26 4.32 -3.74
N GLY A 74 -13.06 3.59 -4.52
CA GLY A 74 -14.04 2.63 -4.00
C GLY A 74 -13.42 1.51 -3.18
N GLU A 75 -14.06 1.13 -2.07
CA GLU A 75 -13.55 0.13 -1.12
C GLU A 75 -13.23 -1.21 -1.79
N GLU A 76 -14.12 -1.70 -2.65
CA GLU A 76 -13.95 -2.97 -3.35
C GLU A 76 -12.75 -2.96 -4.30
N VAL A 77 -12.54 -1.84 -4.99
CA VAL A 77 -11.43 -1.64 -5.92
C VAL A 77 -10.09 -1.66 -5.18
N VAL A 78 -10.01 -0.95 -4.06
CA VAL A 78 -8.81 -0.93 -3.20
C VAL A 78 -8.54 -2.31 -2.60
N LYS A 79 -9.59 -3.02 -2.16
CA LYS A 79 -9.47 -4.39 -1.64
C LYS A 79 -8.93 -5.35 -2.71
N ASN A 80 -9.43 -5.27 -3.94
CA ASN A 80 -8.97 -6.11 -5.05
C ASN A 80 -7.52 -5.82 -5.42
N PHE A 81 -7.13 -4.54 -5.45
CA PHE A 81 -5.73 -4.14 -5.61
C PHE A 81 -4.83 -4.77 -4.53
N PHE A 82 -5.21 -4.67 -3.26
CA PHE A 82 -4.42 -5.27 -2.16
C PHE A 82 -4.32 -6.79 -2.26
N ASN A 83 -5.41 -7.48 -2.64
CA ASN A 83 -5.38 -8.93 -2.84
C ASN A 83 -4.41 -9.33 -3.96
N GLU A 84 -4.37 -8.58 -5.05
CA GLU A 84 -3.45 -8.86 -6.16
C GLU A 84 -1.98 -8.63 -5.75
N VAL A 85 -1.70 -7.50 -5.09
CA VAL A 85 -0.36 -7.19 -4.55
C VAL A 85 0.06 -8.22 -3.51
N TYR A 86 -0.85 -8.68 -2.65
CA TYR A 86 -0.60 -9.76 -1.69
C TYR A 86 -0.18 -11.04 -2.40
N GLY A 87 -0.86 -11.41 -3.50
CA GLY A 87 -0.47 -12.56 -4.32
C GLY A 87 0.96 -12.44 -4.89
N TYR A 88 1.38 -11.25 -5.30
CA TYR A 88 2.76 -11.00 -5.75
C TYR A 88 3.75 -11.05 -4.59
N PHE A 89 3.39 -10.50 -3.43
CA PHE A 89 4.21 -10.49 -2.23
C PHE A 89 4.48 -11.91 -1.73
N VAL A 90 3.45 -12.75 -1.62
CA VAL A 90 3.60 -14.16 -1.19
C VAL A 90 4.55 -14.91 -2.13
N LYS A 91 4.44 -14.72 -3.45
CA LYS A 91 5.36 -15.34 -4.43
C LYS A 91 6.82 -14.90 -4.23
N LEU A 92 7.04 -13.64 -3.84
CA LEU A 92 8.36 -13.14 -3.52
C LEU A 92 8.87 -13.73 -2.20
N SER A 93 8.04 -13.76 -1.16
CA SER A 93 8.39 -14.30 0.17
C SER A 93 8.69 -15.80 0.14
N MET A 94 8.09 -16.56 -0.79
CA MET A 94 8.41 -17.98 -0.97
C MET A 94 9.77 -18.23 -1.63
N ASN A 95 10.46 -17.19 -2.12
CA ASN A 95 11.80 -17.37 -2.66
C ASN A 95 12.80 -17.64 -1.51
N PRO A 96 13.50 -18.79 -1.47
CA PRO A 96 14.45 -19.10 -0.41
C PRO A 96 15.66 -18.15 -0.35
N PHE A 97 15.89 -17.35 -1.39
CA PHE A 97 16.93 -16.32 -1.43
C PHE A 97 16.43 -14.93 -1.03
N TYR A 98 15.15 -14.80 -0.68
CA TYR A 98 14.59 -13.56 -0.17
C TYR A 98 14.71 -13.53 1.35
N ASN A 99 15.47 -12.56 1.86
CA ASN A 99 15.55 -12.32 3.29
C ASN A 99 14.30 -11.54 3.73
N TYR A 100 13.55 -12.09 4.67
CA TYR A 100 12.45 -11.39 5.32
C TYR A 100 12.94 -10.04 5.88
N ASP A 101 12.05 -9.05 5.89
CA ASP A 101 12.30 -7.67 6.35
C ASP A 101 13.37 -6.87 5.57
N THR A 102 13.91 -7.42 4.49
CA THR A 102 14.78 -6.64 3.59
C THR A 102 13.98 -5.84 2.56
N PRO A 103 14.49 -4.69 2.09
CA PRO A 103 13.84 -3.92 1.05
C PRO A 103 13.66 -4.74 -0.24
N ILE A 104 12.43 -4.78 -0.77
CA ILE A 104 12.14 -5.43 -2.06
C ILE A 104 12.78 -4.61 -3.19
N ALA A 105 13.90 -5.10 -3.74
CA ALA A 105 14.61 -4.46 -4.85
C ALA A 105 14.27 -5.05 -6.24
N SER A 106 13.29 -5.96 -6.31
CA SER A 106 12.95 -6.65 -7.57
C SER A 106 12.22 -5.74 -8.55
N LYS A 107 12.84 -5.47 -9.71
CA LYS A 107 12.24 -4.70 -10.81
C LYS A 107 10.97 -5.36 -11.38
N ALA A 108 10.93 -6.70 -11.39
CA ALA A 108 9.77 -7.44 -11.86
C ALA A 108 8.56 -7.30 -10.91
N PHE A 109 8.83 -7.21 -9.60
CA PHE A 109 7.79 -6.94 -8.61
C PHE A 109 7.24 -5.52 -8.79
N ASP A 110 8.11 -4.51 -8.90
CA ASP A 110 7.71 -3.12 -9.14
C ASP A 110 6.84 -2.98 -10.40
N ALA A 111 7.27 -3.58 -11.52
CA ALA A 111 6.51 -3.56 -12.76
C ALA A 111 5.10 -4.17 -12.63
N ARG A 112 4.96 -5.27 -11.88
CA ARG A 112 3.66 -5.92 -11.62
C ARG A 112 2.77 -5.08 -10.73
N VAL A 113 3.31 -4.49 -9.66
CA VAL A 113 2.54 -3.60 -8.77
C VAL A 113 2.08 -2.36 -9.52
N ARG A 114 2.93 -1.75 -10.36
CA ARG A 114 2.54 -0.61 -11.19
C ARG A 114 1.46 -0.98 -12.22
N ALA A 115 1.53 -2.18 -12.81
CA ALA A 115 0.49 -2.67 -13.71
C ALA A 115 -0.86 -2.85 -12.99
N ALA A 116 -0.85 -3.46 -11.80
CA ALA A 116 -2.05 -3.60 -10.96
C ALA A 116 -2.60 -2.22 -10.55
N ALA A 117 -1.73 -1.29 -10.15
CA ALA A 117 -2.14 0.06 -9.80
C ALA A 117 -2.80 0.78 -10.97
N ARG A 118 -2.29 0.62 -12.19
CA ARG A 118 -2.95 1.18 -13.39
C ARG A 118 -4.29 0.53 -13.69
N ALA A 119 -4.50 -0.72 -13.33
CA ALA A 119 -5.76 -1.43 -13.58
C ALA A 119 -6.87 -1.06 -12.58
N TYR A 120 -6.52 -0.89 -11.29
CA TYR A 120 -7.52 -0.63 -10.24
C TYR A 120 -7.54 0.83 -9.78
N LEU A 121 -6.41 1.53 -9.81
CA LEU A 121 -6.28 2.87 -9.21
C LEU A 121 -6.29 4.00 -10.24
N SER A 122 -6.33 3.71 -11.56
CA SER A 122 -6.61 4.74 -12.58
C SER A 122 -7.93 5.41 -12.33
#